data_AF-S8DNB1-F1
#
_entry.id   AF-S8DNB1-F1
#
_cell.length_a   1.000
_cell.length_b   1.000
_cell.length_c   1.000
_cell.angle_alpha   90.00
_cell.angle_beta   90.00
_cell.angle_gamma   90.00
#
_symmetry.space_group_name_H-M   'P 1'
#
loop_
_entity.id
_entity.type
_entity.pdbx_description
1 polymer ?
#
loop_
_entity_poly.entity_id
_entity_poly.type
_entity_poly.pdbx_seq_one_letter_code
_entity_poly.pdbx_strand_id
1 'polypeptide(L)'
;MAPFLNSAEPFEKLPRALIPTRRIAHQPPILHYGWLAPRRALVEYARSNKLSRQYGRDLDDVNCIMRALKALNKKSKAKIPDDLLHLSDTVTGGWKEETTLFISLYSNFDLKRKDLPSQDAIERLQSALGVEGPPKWFLDGAEFRWCPW
;
A
#
# COMPACT_ATOMS: atom_id res chain seq x y z
N MET A 1 3.95 12.86 17.01
CA MET A 1 4.36 12.42 15.66
C MET A 1 5.46 13.37 15.17
N ALA A 2 6.42 12.90 14.36
CA ALA A 2 7.55 13.73 13.91
C ALA A 2 7.10 14.67 12.76
N PRO A 3 7.01 16.01 12.96
CA PRO A 3 6.35 16.91 12.02
C PRO A 3 6.98 16.97 10.63
N PHE A 4 8.26 16.63 10.50
CA PHE A 4 9.00 16.68 9.24
C PHE A 4 8.64 15.53 8.28
N LEU A 5 8.23 14.36 8.79
CA LEU A 5 7.85 13.22 7.94
C LEU A 5 6.60 13.53 7.10
N ASN A 6 5.77 14.43 7.60
CA ASN A 6 4.55 14.88 6.95
C ASN A 6 4.79 15.56 5.60
N SER A 7 5.94 16.22 5.47
CA SER A 7 6.36 16.93 4.27
C SER A 7 7.31 16.11 3.41
N ALA A 8 7.70 14.91 3.86
CA ALA A 8 8.59 14.04 3.11
C ALA A 8 7.83 13.38 1.95
N GLU A 9 8.41 13.46 0.76
CA GLU A 9 7.91 12.75 -0.41
C GLU A 9 8.30 11.26 -0.35
N PRO A 10 7.43 10.36 -0.85
CA PRO A 10 7.78 8.96 -1.02
C PRO A 10 8.91 8.77 -2.03
N PHE A 11 9.75 7.75 -1.85
CA PHE A 11 10.90 7.55 -2.72
C PHE A 11 10.49 6.94 -4.06
N GLU A 12 11.04 7.44 -5.16
CA GLU A 12 10.87 6.82 -6.48
C GLU A 12 11.66 5.51 -6.62
N LYS A 13 12.80 5.41 -5.91
CA LYS A 13 13.66 4.23 -5.88
C LYS A 13 14.02 3.91 -4.44
N LEU A 14 14.01 2.63 -4.07
CA LEU A 14 14.40 2.19 -2.73
C LEU A 14 15.89 2.49 -2.47
N PRO A 15 16.21 3.34 -1.48
CA PRO A 15 17.60 3.56 -1.08
C PRO A 15 18.26 2.26 -0.59
N ARG A 16 19.52 2.00 -0.99
CA ARG A 16 20.22 0.75 -0.64
C ARG A 16 20.35 0.52 0.87
N ALA A 17 20.46 1.59 1.66
CA ALA A 17 20.52 1.51 3.13
C ALA A 17 19.23 0.98 3.76
N LEU A 18 18.10 1.04 3.04
CA LEU A 18 16.79 0.57 3.47
C LEU A 18 16.49 -0.85 2.97
N ILE A 19 17.45 -1.52 2.31
CA ILE A 19 17.33 -2.94 1.97
C ILE A 19 17.72 -3.76 3.21
N PRO A 20 16.82 -4.61 3.75
CA PRO A 20 17.09 -5.35 4.97
C PRO A 20 18.29 -6.29 4.84
N THR A 21 19.21 -6.20 5.79
CA THR A 21 20.42 -7.03 5.84
C THR A 21 20.81 -7.35 7.28
N ARG A 22 21.02 -8.64 7.57
CA ARG A 22 21.48 -9.13 8.89
C ARG A 22 22.94 -8.77 9.18
N ARG A 23 23.64 -8.04 8.29
CA ARG A 23 25.02 -7.59 8.48
C ARG A 23 25.16 -6.40 9.45
N ILE A 24 24.06 -5.71 9.75
CA ILE A 24 23.98 -4.61 10.71
C ILE A 24 23.05 -5.03 11.86
N ALA A 25 23.20 -4.46 13.05
CA ALA A 25 22.46 -4.88 14.25
C ALA A 25 20.99 -4.42 14.29
N HIS A 26 20.62 -3.46 13.44
CA HIS A 26 19.26 -2.91 13.38
C HIS A 26 18.64 -3.21 12.02
N GLN A 27 17.36 -3.55 12.00
CA GLN A 27 16.56 -3.59 10.80
C GLN A 27 16.16 -2.18 10.37
N PRO A 28 16.16 -1.90 9.05
CA PRO A 28 15.63 -0.65 8.54
C PRO A 28 14.11 -0.57 8.79
N PRO A 29 13.52 0.63 8.74
CA PRO A 29 12.07 0.75 8.75
C PRO A 29 11.43 -0.01 7.57
N ILE A 30 10.15 -0.35 7.71
CA ILE A 30 9.39 -0.93 6.62
C ILE A 30 9.00 0.17 5.64
N LEU A 31 9.30 -0.10 4.37
CA LEU A 31 8.78 0.66 3.25
C LEU A 31 8.00 -0.28 2.35
N HIS A 32 6.88 0.23 1.85
CA HIS A 32 6.02 -0.50 0.94
C HIS A 32 6.02 0.15 -0.43
N TYR A 33 6.08 -0.67 -1.46
CA TYR A 33 5.98 -0.24 -2.84
C TYR A 33 4.52 -0.23 -3.27
N GLY A 34 4.02 0.88 -3.79
CA GLY A 34 2.62 0.97 -4.16
C GLY A 34 2.12 2.38 -4.48
N TRP A 35 0.85 2.63 -4.25
CA TRP A 35 0.21 3.93 -4.52
C TRP A 35 -0.59 4.41 -3.32
N LEU A 36 -0.76 5.73 -3.21
CA LEU A 36 -1.80 6.27 -2.35
C LEU A 36 -3.16 5.68 -2.76
N ALA A 37 -3.95 5.27 -1.78
CA ALA A 37 -5.21 4.62 -2.05
C ALA A 37 -6.20 5.67 -2.59
N PRO A 38 -6.80 5.48 -3.78
CA PRO A 38 -7.87 6.35 -4.27
C PRO A 38 -9.17 6.07 -3.49
N ARG A 39 -9.21 6.49 -2.21
CA ARG A 39 -10.22 6.10 -1.21
C ARG A 39 -11.64 6.24 -1.73
N ARG A 40 -11.99 7.41 -2.27
CA ARG A 40 -13.33 7.70 -2.80
C ARG A 40 -13.72 6.75 -3.92
N ALA A 41 -12.86 6.57 -4.91
CA ALA A 41 -13.11 5.67 -6.04
C ALA A 41 -13.27 4.20 -5.58
N LEU A 42 -12.48 3.75 -4.60
CA LEU A 42 -12.57 2.38 -4.08
C LEU A 42 -13.85 2.16 -3.25
N VAL A 43 -14.27 3.14 -2.45
CA VAL A 43 -15.54 3.08 -1.72
C VAL A 43 -16.73 3.10 -2.71
N GLU A 44 -16.69 3.95 -3.73
CA GLU A 44 -17.72 4.00 -4.79
C GLU A 44 -17.79 2.70 -5.59
N TYR A 45 -16.62 2.12 -5.92
CA TYR A 45 -16.54 0.81 -6.55
C TYR A 45 -17.15 -0.27 -5.67
N ALA A 46 -16.83 -0.29 -4.37
CA ALA A 46 -17.38 -1.24 -3.42
C ALA A 46 -18.91 -1.16 -3.35
N ARG A 47 -19.46 0.06 -3.29
CA ARG A 47 -20.91 0.31 -3.27
C ARG A 47 -21.57 -0.16 -4.56
N SER A 48 -21.04 0.25 -5.71
CA SER A 48 -21.59 -0.08 -7.03
C SER A 48 -21.58 -1.60 -7.32
N ASN A 49 -20.62 -2.33 -6.76
CA ASN A 49 -20.49 -3.78 -6.92
C ASN A 49 -21.07 -4.59 -5.75
N LYS A 50 -21.83 -3.95 -4.83
CA LYS A 50 -22.45 -4.61 -3.66
C LYS A 50 -21.45 -5.38 -2.79
N LEU A 51 -20.23 -4.86 -2.67
CA LEU A 51 -19.15 -5.45 -1.86
C LEU A 51 -19.23 -5.04 -0.39
N SER A 52 -19.97 -3.98 -0.07
CA SER A 52 -20.32 -3.62 1.30
C SER A 52 -21.39 -4.58 1.85
N ARG A 53 -21.06 -5.37 2.87
CA ARG A 53 -22.10 -6.01 3.67
C ARG A 53 -22.61 -4.98 4.66
N GLN A 54 -23.91 -4.73 4.66
CA GLN A 54 -24.59 -3.88 5.62
C GLN A 54 -24.63 -4.62 6.97
N TYR A 55 -23.64 -4.42 7.83
CA TYR A 55 -23.73 -4.78 9.25
C TYR A 55 -23.88 -3.47 10.02
N GLY A 56 -25.11 -3.11 10.37
CA GLY A 56 -25.41 -1.84 11.06
C GLY A 56 -25.34 -0.60 10.16
N ARG A 57 -25.59 0.58 10.76
CA ARG A 57 -25.66 1.87 10.07
C ARG A 57 -24.29 2.42 9.65
N ASP A 58 -23.19 1.81 10.09
CA ASP A 58 -21.84 2.31 9.84
C ASP A 58 -21.09 1.38 8.89
N LEU A 59 -20.74 1.91 7.72
CA LEU A 59 -19.83 1.26 6.79
C LEU A 59 -18.40 1.51 7.28
N ASP A 60 -17.68 0.44 7.63
CA ASP A 60 -16.23 0.53 7.75
C ASP A 60 -15.62 0.73 6.35
N ASP A 61 -15.21 1.96 6.07
CA ASP A 61 -14.58 2.36 4.81
C ASP A 61 -13.34 1.52 4.52
N VAL A 62 -12.56 1.12 5.53
CA VAL A 62 -11.35 0.30 5.34
C VAL A 62 -11.72 -1.07 4.79
N ASN A 63 -12.69 -1.75 5.40
CA ASN A 63 -13.19 -3.04 4.90
C ASN A 63 -13.80 -2.91 3.49
N CYS A 64 -14.52 -1.83 3.19
CA CYS A 64 -15.03 -1.57 1.83
C CYS A 64 -13.89 -1.46 0.81
N ILE A 65 -12.85 -0.68 1.13
CA ILE A 65 -11.68 -0.47 0.26
C ILE A 65 -10.92 -1.80 0.09
N MET A 66 -10.70 -2.58 1.15
CA MET A 66 -10.03 -3.88 1.06
C MET A 66 -10.79 -4.85 0.14
N ARG A 67 -12.12 -4.89 0.23
CA ARG A 67 -12.94 -5.74 -0.64
C ARG A 67 -12.90 -5.28 -2.09
N ALA A 68 -12.97 -3.97 -2.32
CA ALA A 68 -12.80 -3.39 -3.66
C ALA A 68 -11.44 -3.77 -4.24
N LEU A 69 -10.36 -3.63 -3.46
CA LEU A 69 -9.01 -3.98 -3.88
C LEU A 69 -8.88 -5.46 -4.28
N LYS A 70 -9.40 -6.38 -3.45
CA LYS A 70 -9.43 -7.82 -3.78
C LYS A 70 -10.25 -8.12 -5.03
N ALA A 71 -11.40 -7.48 -5.18
CA ALA A 71 -12.24 -7.64 -6.37
C ALA A 71 -11.54 -7.12 -7.64
N LEU A 72 -10.86 -5.98 -7.56
CA LEU A 72 -10.09 -5.40 -8.66
C LEU A 72 -8.88 -6.26 -9.02
N ASN A 73 -8.12 -6.76 -8.05
CA ASN A 73 -7.02 -7.71 -8.28
C ASN A 73 -7.47 -8.96 -9.02
N LYS A 74 -8.65 -9.49 -8.67
CA LYS A 74 -9.26 -10.62 -9.38
C LYS A 74 -9.71 -10.22 -10.79
N LYS A 75 -10.39 -9.09 -10.94
CA LYS A 75 -10.94 -8.60 -12.23
C LYS A 75 -9.84 -8.27 -13.23
N SER A 76 -8.75 -7.67 -12.77
CA SER A 76 -7.58 -7.33 -13.59
C SER A 76 -6.72 -8.54 -13.95
N LYS A 77 -6.98 -9.70 -13.32
CA LYS A 77 -6.17 -10.92 -13.42
C LYS A 77 -4.70 -10.68 -13.03
N ALA A 78 -4.42 -9.65 -12.21
CA ALA A 78 -3.07 -9.39 -11.70
C ALA A 78 -2.61 -10.51 -10.76
N LYS A 79 -3.55 -11.14 -10.03
CA LYS A 79 -3.30 -12.30 -9.16
C LYS A 79 -2.18 -12.04 -8.14
N ILE A 80 -2.05 -10.81 -7.66
CA ILE A 80 -1.08 -10.48 -6.62
C ILE A 80 -1.49 -11.23 -5.33
N PRO A 81 -0.56 -11.89 -4.63
CA PRO A 81 -0.84 -12.58 -3.37
C PRO A 81 -1.52 -11.68 -2.33
N ASP A 82 -2.45 -12.24 -1.56
CA ASP A 82 -3.26 -11.52 -0.57
C ASP A 82 -2.45 -10.96 0.61
N ASP A 83 -1.30 -11.57 0.92
CA ASP A 83 -0.37 -11.12 1.95
C ASP A 83 0.52 -9.96 1.47
N LEU A 84 0.78 -9.88 0.17
CA LEU A 84 1.50 -8.77 -0.46
C LEU A 84 0.58 -7.58 -0.73
N LEU A 85 -0.64 -7.83 -1.24
CA LEU A 85 -1.60 -6.80 -1.61
C LEU A 85 -2.53 -6.42 -0.45
N HIS A 86 -2.20 -5.36 0.28
CA HIS A 86 -2.98 -4.89 1.42
C HIS A 86 -3.05 -3.37 1.49
N LEU A 87 -3.92 -2.86 2.37
CA LEU A 87 -3.93 -1.45 2.77
C LEU A 87 -3.07 -1.28 4.02
N SER A 88 -2.30 -0.21 4.07
CA SER A 88 -1.64 0.26 5.28
C SER A 88 -1.72 1.80 5.34
N ASP A 89 -1.41 2.36 6.49
CA ASP A 89 -1.25 3.79 6.69
C ASP A 89 0.21 4.21 6.45
N THR A 90 0.42 5.45 6.04
CA THR A 90 1.78 6.00 5.85
C THR A 90 1.94 7.33 6.57
N VAL A 91 3.16 7.57 7.05
CA VAL A 91 3.56 8.86 7.63
C VAL A 91 4.11 9.87 6.61
N THR A 92 4.16 9.50 5.33
CA THR A 92 4.77 10.30 4.23
C THR A 92 3.75 10.65 3.13
N GLY A 93 4.02 11.69 2.33
CA GLY A 93 3.25 11.95 1.09
C GLY A 93 2.20 13.06 1.13
N GLY A 94 2.28 14.01 2.07
CA GLY A 94 1.50 15.25 2.02
C GLY A 94 0.04 15.11 2.46
N TRP A 95 -0.34 15.83 3.51
CA TRP A 95 -1.59 15.66 4.24
C TRP A 95 -2.76 16.34 3.54
N LYS A 96 -3.90 15.65 3.42
CA LYS A 96 -5.24 16.27 3.30
C LYS A 96 -6.29 15.68 4.26
N GLU A 97 -6.04 14.52 4.84
CA GLU A 97 -6.95 13.83 5.79
C GLU A 97 -6.13 13.22 6.96
N GLU A 98 -6.76 12.95 8.11
CA GLU A 98 -6.09 12.52 9.37
C GLU A 98 -5.31 11.19 9.27
N THR A 99 -5.65 10.33 8.30
CA THR A 99 -4.91 9.09 7.98
C THR A 99 -4.87 8.88 6.48
N THR A 100 -3.67 8.95 5.89
CA THR A 100 -3.44 8.65 4.48
C THR A 100 -3.23 7.15 4.32
N LEU A 101 -4.18 6.48 3.66
CA LEU A 101 -4.07 5.07 3.29
C LEU A 101 -3.31 4.93 1.97
N PHE A 102 -2.49 3.90 1.86
CA PHE A 102 -1.86 3.48 0.62
C PHE A 102 -2.09 1.98 0.39
N ILE A 103 -1.99 1.57 -0.87
CA ILE A 103 -2.07 0.18 -1.32
C ILE A 103 -0.64 -0.34 -1.42
N SER A 104 -0.27 -1.31 -0.59
CA SER A 104 1.00 -2.02 -0.70
C SER A 104 0.91 -3.11 -1.77
N LEU A 105 1.95 -3.22 -2.60
CA LEU A 105 2.17 -4.32 -3.53
C LEU A 105 3.17 -5.35 -2.99
N TYR A 106 4.10 -4.89 -2.15
CA TYR A 106 5.12 -5.65 -1.41
C TYR A 106 5.99 -4.67 -0.61
N SER A 107 6.75 -5.19 0.35
CA SER A 107 7.68 -4.41 1.18
C SER A 107 9.15 -4.56 0.78
N ASN A 108 10.02 -3.72 1.35
CA ASN A 108 11.48 -3.87 1.25
C ASN A 108 11.99 -5.20 1.85
N PHE A 109 11.20 -5.88 2.69
CA PHE A 109 11.52 -7.21 3.22
C PHE A 109 11.13 -8.35 2.28
N ASP A 110 10.23 -8.10 1.33
CA ASP A 110 9.75 -9.10 0.36
C ASP A 110 10.64 -9.25 -0.87
N LEU A 111 11.68 -8.42 -1.05
CA LEU A 111 12.51 -8.35 -2.26
C LEU A 111 13.14 -9.68 -2.72
N LYS A 112 13.21 -10.69 -1.84
CA LYS A 112 13.76 -12.03 -2.14
C LYS A 112 12.69 -13.08 -2.45
N ARG A 113 11.41 -12.71 -2.40
CA ARG A 113 10.30 -13.61 -2.71
C ARG A 113 10.28 -13.95 -4.20
N LYS A 114 9.85 -15.18 -4.50
CA LYS A 114 9.75 -15.69 -5.88
C LYS A 114 8.44 -15.31 -6.56
N ASP A 115 7.42 -14.98 -5.77
CA ASP A 115 6.05 -14.66 -6.16
C ASP A 115 5.75 -13.16 -6.14
N LEU A 116 6.78 -12.31 -6.21
CA LEU A 116 6.59 -10.87 -6.36
C LEU A 116 5.78 -10.56 -7.63
N PRO A 117 4.89 -9.55 -7.58
CA PRO A 117 4.09 -9.19 -8.73
C PRO A 117 4.99 -8.74 -9.90
N SER A 118 4.73 -9.28 -11.08
CA SER A 118 5.41 -8.85 -12.31
C SER A 118 4.99 -7.44 -12.71
N GLN A 119 5.79 -6.77 -13.54
CA GLN A 119 5.46 -5.45 -14.05
C GLN A 119 4.09 -5.42 -14.76
N ASP A 120 3.78 -6.42 -15.58
CA ASP A 120 2.48 -6.57 -16.25
C ASP A 120 1.32 -6.73 -15.24
N ALA A 121 1.52 -7.47 -14.14
CA ALA A 121 0.51 -7.58 -13.09
C ALA A 121 0.27 -6.22 -12.39
N ILE A 122 1.34 -5.47 -12.11
CA ILE A 122 1.26 -4.13 -11.53
C ILE A 122 0.51 -3.18 -12.46
N GLU A 123 0.82 -3.15 -13.75
CA GLU A 123 0.18 -2.28 -14.76
C GLU A 123 -1.31 -2.60 -14.95
N ARG A 124 -1.68 -3.89 -14.93
CA ARG A 124 -3.09 -4.32 -14.98
C ARG A 124 -3.86 -3.87 -13.74
N LEU A 125 -3.27 -4.00 -12.56
CA LEU A 125 -3.89 -3.54 -11.33
C LEU A 125 -3.99 -2.02 -11.31
N GLN A 126 -2.95 -1.30 -11.73
CA GLN A 126 -2.94 0.15 -11.87
C GLN A 126 -4.10 0.63 -12.75
N SER A 127 -4.22 0.05 -13.94
CA SER A 127 -5.30 0.38 -14.89
C SER A 127 -6.68 0.11 -14.28
N ALA A 128 -6.82 -0.97 -13.51
CA ALA A 128 -8.08 -1.31 -12.83
C ALA A 128 -8.40 -0.38 -11.65
N LEU A 129 -7.37 0.13 -10.95
CA LEU A 129 -7.50 1.10 -9.86
C LEU A 129 -7.77 2.53 -10.38
N GLY A 130 -7.40 2.83 -11.62
CA GLY A 130 -7.50 4.17 -12.20
C GLY A 130 -6.53 5.17 -11.54
N VAL A 131 -5.38 4.71 -11.05
CA VAL A 131 -4.36 5.56 -10.42
C VAL A 131 -3.29 5.99 -11.42
N GLU A 132 -2.87 7.25 -11.31
CA GLU A 132 -1.87 7.84 -12.19
C GLU A 132 -0.44 7.69 -11.64
N GLY A 133 0.53 7.61 -12.54
CA GLY A 133 1.95 7.57 -12.21
C GLY A 133 2.46 6.20 -11.72
N PRO A 134 3.79 5.99 -11.72
CA PRO A 134 4.37 4.75 -11.24
C PRO A 134 4.19 4.60 -9.72
N PRO A 135 4.18 3.35 -9.21
CA PRO A 135 4.22 3.14 -7.78
C PRO A 135 5.51 3.72 -7.17
N LYS A 136 5.43 4.13 -5.91
CA LYS A 136 6.53 4.71 -5.13
C LYS A 136 6.70 3.94 -3.82
N TRP A 137 7.79 4.22 -3.12
CA TRP A 137 8.10 3.64 -1.81
C TRP A 137 7.61 4.57 -0.69
N PHE A 138 6.61 4.10 0.05
CA PHE A 138 6.00 4.79 1.17
C PHE A 138 6.52 4.21 2.49
N LEU A 139 6.76 5.07 3.47
CA LEU A 139 7.17 4.65 4.81
C LEU A 139 5.93 4.15 5.58
N ASP A 140 6.03 2.97 6.19
CA ASP A 140 4.93 2.38 6.95
C ASP A 140 4.54 3.24 8.16
N GLY A 141 3.23 3.35 8.45
CA GLY A 141 2.68 4.17 9.52
C GLY A 141 3.11 3.74 10.94
N ALA A 142 3.23 2.44 11.16
CA ALA A 142 3.56 1.84 12.45
C ALA A 142 5.05 1.50 12.55
N GLU A 143 5.65 1.01 11.45
CA GLU A 143 7.02 0.47 11.42
C GLU A 143 8.02 1.41 10.71
N PHE A 144 7.85 2.73 10.89
CA PHE A 144 8.70 3.78 10.31
C PHE A 144 10.07 3.98 10.99
N ARG A 145 10.42 3.19 12.01
CA ARG A 145 11.65 3.36 12.80
C ARG A 145 12.64 2.23 12.57
N TRP A 146 13.91 2.54 12.77
CA TRP A 146 14.93 1.52 12.93
C TRP A 146 14.71 0.79 14.25
N CYS A 147 14.72 -0.54 14.19
CA CYS A 147 14.53 -1.40 15.36
C CYS A 147 15.66 -2.41 15.43
N PRO A 148 15.98 -2.98 16.60
CA PRO A 148 16.82 -4.17 16.69
C PRO A 148 16.24 -5.33 15.87
N TRP A 149 17.13 -6.25 15.46
CA TRP A 149 16.83 -7.46 14.68
C TRP A 149 16.19 -8.61 15.46
#